data_AF-A0A6I8V2X2-F1
#
_entry.id   AF-A0A6I8V2X2-F1
#
_cell.length_a   1.000
_cell.length_b   1.000
_cell.length_c   1.000
_cell.angle_alpha   90.00
_cell.angle_beta   90.00
_cell.angle_gamma   90.00
#
_symmetry.space_group_name_H-M   'P 1'
#
loop_
_entity.id
_entity.type
_entity.pdbx_description
1 polymer ?
#
loop_
_entity_poly.entity_id
_entity_poly.type
_entity_poly.pdbx_seq_one_letter_code
_entity_poly.pdbx_strand_id
1 'polypeptide(L)'
;MSSRYIILVQLLVVLHLLRGIASKFEFTNIKCNSLDKEFDDFEYCYLKSVNRSYKYMSLKVNLYKIPITKVKVNFSLLKRFSGYKPFLYNFTVDACKFLSNRKSNPVVTYFHELFRAHSNMNHTCPFDHDIVLDKLSTKFVDQKITEVLPFPHGDYQLHTSWHAYGINRAEVDIYGTLSHNFEN
;
A
#
# COMPACT_ATOMS: atom_id res chain seq x y z
N MET A 1 -53.81 -7.67 -3.77
CA MET A 1 -52.52 -7.49 -4.46
C MET A 1 -51.79 -8.84 -4.43
N SER A 2 -51.46 -9.43 -5.58
CA SER A 2 -50.97 -10.83 -5.67
C SER A 2 -49.65 -11.01 -4.91
N SER A 3 -49.52 -12.10 -4.14
CA SER A 3 -48.30 -12.45 -3.37
C SER A 3 -47.02 -12.41 -4.21
N ARG A 4 -47.12 -12.76 -5.51
CA ARG A 4 -46.00 -12.67 -6.47
C ARG A 4 -45.49 -11.24 -6.67
N TYR A 5 -46.37 -10.24 -6.58
CA TYR A 5 -46.02 -8.83 -6.76
C TYR A 5 -45.24 -8.28 -5.56
N ILE A 6 -45.58 -8.72 -4.35
CA ILE A 6 -44.88 -8.33 -3.12
C ILE A 6 -43.45 -8.88 -3.12
N ILE A 7 -43.28 -10.14 -3.52
CA ILE A 7 -41.95 -10.78 -3.63
C ILE A 7 -41.10 -10.08 -4.70
N LEU A 8 -41.69 -9.68 -5.84
CA LEU A 8 -40.98 -8.95 -6.89
C LEU A 8 -40.51 -7.58 -6.41
N VAL A 9 -41.38 -6.84 -5.70
CA VAL A 9 -41.03 -5.54 -5.11
C VAL A 9 -39.94 -5.68 -4.06
N GLN A 10 -40.02 -6.70 -3.19
CA GLN A 10 -38.98 -6.98 -2.19
C GLN A 10 -37.64 -7.32 -2.84
N LEU A 11 -37.63 -8.15 -3.89
CA LEU A 11 -36.42 -8.45 -4.67
C LEU A 11 -35.84 -7.21 -5.33
N LEU A 12 -36.66 -6.35 -5.92
CA LEU A 12 -36.21 -5.10 -6.54
C LEU A 12 -35.65 -4.11 -5.51
N VAL A 13 -36.27 -4.00 -4.33
CA VAL A 13 -35.77 -3.19 -3.21
C VAL A 13 -34.45 -3.75 -2.69
N VAL A 14 -34.34 -5.06 -2.50
CA VAL A 14 -33.08 -5.70 -2.10
C VAL A 14 -32.00 -5.51 -3.17
N LEU A 15 -32.32 -5.65 -4.47
CA LEU A 15 -31.38 -5.41 -5.56
C LEU A 15 -30.92 -3.94 -5.64
N HIS A 16 -31.83 -2.99 -5.35
CA HIS A 16 -31.50 -1.56 -5.24
C HIS A 16 -30.63 -1.26 -4.02
N LEU A 17 -30.91 -1.88 -2.87
CA LEU A 17 -30.07 -1.76 -1.66
C LEU A 17 -28.72 -2.48 -1.83
N LEU A 18 -28.65 -3.49 -2.70
CA LEU A 18 -27.44 -4.19 -3.14
C LEU A 18 -26.70 -3.49 -4.28
N ARG A 19 -27.11 -2.29 -4.73
CA ARG A 19 -26.22 -1.42 -5.51
C ARG A 19 -25.06 -1.06 -4.59
N GLY A 20 -24.07 -1.95 -4.60
CA GLY A 20 -22.95 -1.97 -3.71
C GLY A 20 -22.29 -0.63 -3.74
N ILE A 21 -22.08 -0.09 -2.56
CA ILE A 21 -21.21 1.06 -2.38
C ILE A 21 -19.78 0.58 -2.65
N ALA A 22 -19.43 0.42 -3.93
CA ALA A 22 -18.10 0.05 -4.34
C ALA A 22 -17.17 1.18 -3.88
N SER A 23 -16.15 0.82 -3.11
CA SER A 23 -15.11 1.76 -2.73
C SER A 23 -14.05 1.76 -3.80
N LYS A 24 -13.40 2.90 -3.99
CA LYS A 24 -12.30 3.09 -4.93
C LYS A 24 -11.14 3.76 -4.22
N PHE A 25 -9.97 3.16 -4.34
CA PHE A 25 -8.71 3.70 -3.86
C PHE A 25 -7.98 4.42 -5.00
N GLU A 26 -7.44 5.60 -4.70
CA GLU A 26 -6.56 6.33 -5.60
C GLU A 26 -5.30 6.84 -4.91
N PHE A 27 -4.14 6.66 -5.55
CA PHE A 27 -2.92 7.33 -5.13
C PHE A 27 -3.01 8.84 -5.36
N THR A 28 -2.56 9.60 -4.36
CA THR A 28 -2.54 11.07 -4.40
C THR A 28 -1.13 11.63 -4.35
N ASN A 29 -0.19 10.98 -3.67
CA ASN A 29 1.20 11.42 -3.64
C ASN A 29 2.15 10.31 -3.17
N ILE A 30 3.44 10.49 -3.40
CA ILE A 30 4.53 9.73 -2.77
C ILE A 30 5.67 10.68 -2.42
N LYS A 31 6.27 10.48 -1.25
CA LYS A 31 7.49 11.17 -0.83
C LYS A 31 8.50 10.13 -0.38
N CYS A 32 9.73 10.28 -0.82
CA CYS A 32 10.84 9.44 -0.42
C CYS A 32 11.96 10.32 0.12
N ASN A 33 12.59 9.88 1.20
CA ASN A 33 13.65 10.61 1.86
C ASN A 33 14.74 9.63 2.29
N SER A 34 15.97 9.84 1.80
CA SER A 34 17.15 9.19 2.37
C SER A 34 17.66 10.04 3.54
N LEU A 35 17.83 9.39 4.68
CA LEU A 35 18.35 9.96 5.92
C LEU A 35 19.86 9.72 6.07
N ASP A 36 20.41 8.80 5.29
CA ASP A 36 21.85 8.51 5.23
C ASP A 36 22.26 8.29 3.77
N LYS A 37 22.60 9.39 3.10
CA LYS A 37 22.99 9.41 1.69
C LYS A 37 24.28 8.66 1.37
N GLU A 38 25.08 8.32 2.38
CA GLU A 38 26.26 7.46 2.18
C GLU A 38 25.90 5.98 2.22
N PHE A 39 24.70 5.63 2.70
CA PHE A 39 24.20 4.27 2.76
C PHE A 39 23.27 3.96 1.59
N ASP A 40 22.31 4.84 1.32
CA ASP A 40 21.39 4.74 0.19
C ASP A 40 20.92 6.12 -0.31
N ASP A 41 20.48 6.23 -1.56
CA ASP A 41 19.71 7.38 -2.02
C ASP A 41 18.68 6.96 -3.08
N PHE A 42 17.62 7.76 -3.24
CA PHE A 42 16.58 7.51 -4.23
C PHE A 42 17.00 8.07 -5.59
N GLU A 43 17.27 7.20 -6.56
CA GLU A 43 17.52 7.62 -7.95
C GLU A 43 16.26 8.27 -8.54
N TYR A 44 15.10 7.68 -8.25
CA TYR A 44 13.81 8.28 -8.53
C TYR A 44 12.77 7.83 -7.51
N CYS A 45 11.79 8.69 -7.28
CA CYS A 45 10.60 8.41 -6.50
C CYS A 45 9.49 9.34 -6.97
N TYR A 46 8.48 8.79 -7.65
CA TYR A 46 7.44 9.60 -8.23
C TYR A 46 6.11 8.87 -8.35
N LEU A 47 5.05 9.67 -8.39
CA LEU A 47 3.72 9.27 -8.82
C LEU A 47 3.49 9.84 -10.23
N LYS A 48 3.22 8.98 -11.21
CA LYS A 48 2.94 9.39 -12.58
C LYS A 48 1.47 9.17 -12.93
N SER A 49 0.85 10.24 -13.42
CA SER A 49 -0.49 10.20 -14.01
C SER A 49 -0.37 10.02 -15.52
N VAL A 50 -0.83 8.89 -16.05
CA VAL A 50 -0.84 8.64 -17.49
C VAL A 50 -2.16 9.09 -18.11
N ASN A 51 -3.26 8.84 -17.41
CA ASN A 51 -4.60 9.34 -17.77
C ASN A 51 -5.46 9.45 -16.49
N ARG A 52 -6.71 9.90 -16.63
CA ARG A 52 -7.64 10.11 -15.50
C ARG A 52 -7.81 8.88 -14.59
N SER A 53 -7.74 7.67 -15.16
CA SER A 53 -8.01 6.42 -14.45
C SER A 53 -6.76 5.58 -14.19
N TYR A 54 -5.60 5.97 -14.73
CA TYR A 54 -4.35 5.23 -14.61
C TYR A 54 -3.23 6.12 -14.07
N LYS A 55 -2.97 5.96 -12.77
CA LYS A 55 -1.81 6.48 -12.06
C LYS A 55 -0.98 5.32 -11.52
N TYR A 56 0.33 5.47 -11.47
CA TYR A 56 1.23 4.50 -10.85
C TYR A 56 2.38 5.20 -10.13
N MET A 57 2.92 4.56 -9.10
CA MET A 57 4.18 5.00 -8.48
C MET A 57 5.33 4.11 -8.92
N SER A 58 6.50 4.71 -9.05
CA SER A 58 7.77 3.99 -9.18
C SER A 58 8.80 4.61 -8.26
N LEU A 59 9.65 3.78 -7.66
CA LEU A 59 10.85 4.22 -6.96
C LEU A 59 12.02 3.28 -7.25
N LYS A 60 13.23 3.84 -7.22
CA LYS A 60 14.48 3.09 -7.21
C LYS A 60 15.38 3.66 -6.14
N VAL A 61 15.92 2.78 -5.32
CA VAL A 61 16.88 3.08 -4.26
C VAL A 61 18.21 2.47 -4.65
N ASN A 62 19.22 3.32 -4.77
CA ASN A 62 20.60 2.89 -4.98
C ASN A 62 21.20 2.52 -3.63
N LEU A 63 21.73 1.30 -3.51
CA LEU A 63 22.35 0.82 -2.27
C LEU A 63 23.87 0.93 -2.36
N TYR A 64 24.47 1.80 -1.55
CA TYR A 64 25.92 2.04 -1.60
C TYR A 64 26.71 1.14 -0.65
N LYS A 65 26.05 0.56 0.37
CA LYS A 65 26.68 -0.35 1.36
C LYS A 65 25.99 -1.72 1.33
N ILE A 66 26.45 -2.57 0.43
CA ILE A 66 25.97 -3.95 0.23
C ILE A 66 27.04 -4.99 0.65
N PRO A 67 26.66 -6.23 1.02
CA PRO A 67 25.29 -6.72 1.16
C PRO A 67 24.59 -6.26 2.46
N ILE A 68 23.29 -6.03 2.39
CA ILE A 68 22.45 -5.74 3.56
C ILE A 68 21.86 -7.04 4.09
N THR A 69 22.18 -7.37 5.34
CA THR A 69 21.78 -8.63 6.00
C THR A 69 20.79 -8.45 7.14
N LYS A 70 20.63 -7.22 7.66
CA LYS A 70 19.75 -6.91 8.80
C LYS A 70 18.91 -5.67 8.49
N VAL A 71 17.62 -5.89 8.27
CA VAL A 71 16.66 -4.81 7.99
C VAL A 71 15.44 -4.97 8.87
N LYS A 72 15.07 -3.89 9.56
CA LYS A 72 13.76 -3.74 10.20
C LYS A 72 12.98 -2.64 9.50
N VAL A 73 11.70 -2.86 9.28
CA VAL A 73 10.81 -1.87 8.65
C VAL A 73 9.67 -1.59 9.60
N ASN A 74 9.47 -0.32 9.95
CA ASN A 74 8.28 0.13 10.63
C ASN A 74 7.23 0.55 9.59
N PHE A 75 6.00 0.10 9.77
CA PHE A 75 4.84 0.51 8.98
C PHE A 75 3.87 1.25 9.90
N SER A 76 3.45 2.44 9.50
CA SER A 76 2.46 3.25 10.20
C SER A 76 1.39 3.72 9.23
N LEU A 77 0.17 3.23 9.40
CA LEU A 77 -1.01 3.66 8.67
C LEU A 77 -1.68 4.80 9.43
N LEU A 78 -1.74 5.97 8.81
CA LEU A 78 -2.39 7.16 9.32
C LEU A 78 -3.62 7.49 8.51
N LYS A 79 -4.63 8.05 9.17
CA LYS A 79 -5.84 8.59 8.53
C LYS A 79 -5.91 10.09 8.76
N ARG A 80 -6.30 10.83 7.73
CA ARG A 80 -6.49 12.28 7.81
C ARG A 80 -7.80 12.62 8.51
N PHE A 81 -7.69 13.39 9.58
CA PHE A 81 -8.78 14.09 10.25
C PHE A 81 -8.44 15.59 10.27
N SER A 82 -8.21 16.19 11.44
CA SER A 82 -7.60 17.52 11.61
C SER A 82 -6.08 17.54 11.32
N GLY A 83 -5.59 16.59 10.53
CA GLY A 83 -4.19 16.18 10.41
C GLY A 83 -4.08 14.65 10.28
N TYR A 84 -2.93 14.14 9.87
CA TYR A 84 -2.69 12.69 9.83
C TYR A 84 -2.49 12.17 11.26
N LYS A 85 -3.39 11.30 11.70
CA LYS A 85 -3.35 10.66 13.02
C LYS A 85 -3.15 9.14 12.85
N PRO A 86 -2.43 8.48 13.77
CA PRO A 86 -2.33 7.03 13.77
C PRO A 86 -3.72 6.38 13.65
N PHE A 87 -3.84 5.41 12.75
CA PHE A 87 -5.07 4.66 12.55
C PHE A 87 -4.90 3.24 13.12
N LEU A 88 -5.07 2.21 12.30
CA LEU A 88 -5.18 0.81 12.75
C LEU A 88 -3.84 0.09 12.88
N TYR A 89 -2.86 0.41 12.03
CA TYR A 89 -1.63 -0.37 11.91
C TYR A 89 -0.41 0.49 12.24
N ASN A 90 0.28 0.15 13.32
CA ASN A 90 1.63 0.62 13.62
C ASN A 90 2.44 -0.58 14.13
N PHE A 91 3.33 -1.11 13.31
CA PHE A 91 4.11 -2.30 13.65
C PHE A 91 5.49 -2.30 12.99
N THR A 92 6.45 -2.96 13.63
CA THR A 92 7.80 -3.15 13.11
C THR A 92 8.04 -4.61 12.77
N VAL A 93 8.62 -4.87 11.61
CA VAL A 93 8.91 -6.21 11.09
C VAL A 93 10.41 -6.35 10.87
N ASP A 94 10.97 -7.49 11.24
CA ASP A 94 12.27 -7.92 10.72
C ASP A 94 12.07 -8.45 9.29
N ALA A 95 12.44 -7.64 8.30
CA ALA A 95 12.16 -7.93 6.89
C ALA A 95 12.89 -9.19 6.42
N CYS A 96 14.14 -9.39 6.85
CA CYS A 96 14.92 -10.58 6.49
C CYS A 96 14.28 -11.86 7.04
N LYS A 97 13.83 -11.83 8.30
CA LYS A 97 13.11 -12.95 8.91
C LYS A 97 11.74 -13.18 8.29
N PHE A 98 11.01 -12.13 7.92
CA PHE A 98 9.73 -12.26 7.23
C PHE A 98 9.89 -12.86 5.83
N LEU A 99 10.89 -12.43 5.07
CA LEU A 99 11.11 -12.92 3.70
C LEU A 99 11.50 -14.40 3.65
N SER A 100 12.14 -14.94 4.71
CA SER A 100 12.44 -16.37 4.84
C SER A 100 11.23 -17.21 5.26
N ASN A 101 10.27 -16.62 5.98
CA ASN A 101 8.99 -17.27 6.29
C ASN A 101 7.81 -16.28 6.15
N ARG A 102 7.34 -16.11 4.91
CA ARG A 102 6.33 -15.11 4.56
C ARG A 102 4.97 -15.38 5.16
N LYS A 103 4.67 -16.62 5.58
CA LYS A 103 3.37 -16.98 6.17
C LYS A 103 3.30 -16.73 7.68
N SER A 104 4.36 -16.18 8.27
CA SER A 104 4.47 -15.99 9.72
C SER A 104 3.55 -14.92 10.31
N ASN A 105 3.13 -13.93 9.51
CA ASN A 105 2.25 -12.86 9.96
C ASN A 105 1.27 -12.42 8.85
N PRO A 106 -0.04 -12.67 8.98
CA PRO A 106 -1.03 -12.32 7.96
C PRO A 106 -1.11 -10.83 7.63
N VAL A 107 -0.93 -9.93 8.62
CA VAL A 107 -0.95 -8.48 8.40
C VAL A 107 0.25 -8.06 7.56
N VAL A 108 1.44 -8.52 7.91
CA VAL A 108 2.66 -8.24 7.14
C VAL A 108 2.56 -8.83 5.74
N THR A 109 2.01 -10.05 5.63
CA THR A 109 1.75 -10.70 4.34
C THR A 109 0.88 -9.81 3.48
N TYR A 110 -0.25 -9.33 4.00
CA TYR A 110 -1.15 -8.45 3.28
C TYR A 110 -0.45 -7.20 2.73
N PHE A 111 0.32 -6.48 3.56
CA PHE A 111 1.07 -5.30 3.10
C PHE A 111 2.15 -5.64 2.07
N HIS A 112 2.84 -6.77 2.23
CA HIS A 112 3.82 -7.24 1.26
C HIS A 112 3.17 -7.60 -0.09
N GLU A 113 1.98 -8.21 -0.08
CA GLU A 113 1.21 -8.52 -1.28
C GLU A 113 0.80 -7.27 -2.08
N LEU A 114 0.74 -6.09 -1.45
CA LEU A 114 0.42 -4.84 -2.14
C LEU A 114 1.50 -4.42 -3.14
N PHE A 115 2.77 -4.82 -2.94
CA PHE A 115 3.86 -4.34 -3.80
C PHE A 115 4.75 -5.45 -4.38
N ARG A 116 4.77 -6.67 -3.83
CA ARG A 116 5.71 -7.74 -4.24
C ARG A 116 5.75 -8.07 -5.73
N ALA A 117 4.62 -7.92 -6.43
CA ALA A 117 4.51 -8.25 -7.86
C ALA A 117 5.15 -7.19 -8.76
N HIS A 118 5.42 -6.01 -8.20
CA HIS A 118 5.98 -4.84 -8.86
C HIS A 118 7.37 -4.50 -8.31
N SER A 119 7.96 -5.36 -7.47
CA SER A 119 9.23 -5.10 -6.82
C SER A 119 10.19 -6.28 -6.90
N ASN A 120 11.49 -5.98 -6.90
CA ASN A 120 12.53 -6.99 -6.75
C ASN A 120 12.77 -7.43 -5.29
N MET A 121 12.06 -6.86 -4.32
CA MET A 121 12.11 -7.28 -2.90
C MET A 121 11.38 -8.60 -2.61
N ASN A 122 11.54 -9.60 -3.47
CA ASN A 122 10.78 -10.85 -3.44
C ASN A 122 11.65 -12.10 -3.17
N HIS A 123 12.90 -11.90 -2.76
CA HIS A 123 13.85 -12.95 -2.35
C HIS A 123 14.22 -12.80 -0.87
N THR A 124 14.96 -13.75 -0.33
CA THR A 124 15.49 -13.68 1.05
C THR A 124 16.76 -12.83 1.10
N CYS A 125 17.03 -12.19 2.23
CA CYS A 125 18.32 -11.53 2.47
C CYS A 125 19.50 -12.51 2.24
N PRO A 126 20.69 -12.01 1.87
CA PRO A 126 21.08 -10.59 1.76
C PRO A 126 20.48 -9.86 0.55
N PHE A 127 20.40 -8.53 0.64
CA PHE A 127 20.19 -7.63 -0.50
C PHE A 127 21.53 -7.08 -0.97
N ASP A 128 21.90 -7.38 -2.21
CA ASP A 128 23.18 -7.06 -2.84
C ASP A 128 23.02 -6.28 -4.16
N HIS A 129 21.84 -5.70 -4.36
CA HIS A 129 21.47 -4.95 -5.54
C HIS A 129 20.47 -3.84 -5.19
N ASP A 130 20.37 -2.85 -6.07
CA ASP A 130 19.45 -1.73 -5.92
C ASP A 130 18.00 -2.21 -5.76
N ILE A 131 17.23 -1.47 -4.96
CA ILE A 131 15.83 -1.80 -4.72
C ILE A 131 14.96 -1.08 -5.73
N VAL A 132 14.05 -1.81 -6.37
CA VAL A 132 13.15 -1.27 -7.39
C VAL A 132 11.72 -1.62 -7.03
N LEU A 133 10.84 -0.63 -7.13
CA LEU A 133 9.40 -0.77 -7.27
C LEU A 133 9.02 -0.11 -8.59
N ASP A 134 8.63 -0.91 -9.58
CA ASP A 134 8.29 -0.41 -10.90
C ASP A 134 6.79 -0.47 -11.17
N LYS A 135 6.20 0.68 -11.49
CA LYS A 135 4.83 0.84 -11.99
C LYS A 135 3.79 0.17 -11.10
N LEU A 136 3.89 0.37 -9.79
CA LEU A 136 2.83 -0.03 -8.87
C LEU A 136 1.59 0.82 -9.15
N SER A 137 0.63 0.23 -9.87
CA SER A 137 -0.55 0.94 -10.35
C SER A 137 -1.63 1.08 -9.29
N THR A 138 -2.39 2.17 -9.39
CA THR A 138 -3.57 2.42 -8.55
C THR A 138 -4.57 1.26 -8.67
N LYS A 139 -4.84 0.78 -9.89
CA LYS A 139 -5.78 -0.32 -10.15
C LYS A 139 -5.39 -1.60 -9.40
N PHE A 140 -4.10 -1.94 -9.40
CA PHE A 140 -3.62 -3.14 -8.70
C PHE A 140 -3.80 -3.05 -7.19
N VAL A 141 -3.51 -1.88 -6.61
CA VAL A 141 -3.64 -1.66 -5.17
C VAL A 141 -5.11 -1.51 -4.76
N ASP A 142 -5.92 -0.87 -5.59
CA ASP A 142 -7.37 -0.73 -5.41
C ASP A 142 -8.06 -2.08 -5.27
N GLN A 143 -7.79 -3.03 -6.18
CA GLN A 143 -8.31 -4.39 -6.09
C GLN A 143 -7.97 -5.04 -4.74
N LYS A 144 -6.71 -4.95 -4.30
CA LYS A 144 -6.28 -5.56 -3.03
C LYS A 144 -6.86 -4.88 -1.80
N ILE A 145 -6.99 -3.55 -1.82
CA ILE A 145 -7.52 -2.77 -0.70
C ILE A 145 -9.02 -3.00 -0.55
N THR A 146 -9.77 -2.95 -1.65
CA THR A 146 -11.23 -2.99 -1.64
C THR A 146 -11.80 -4.41 -1.45
N GLU A 147 -11.06 -5.45 -1.86
CA GLU A 147 -11.50 -6.84 -1.75
C GLU A 147 -11.20 -7.47 -0.37
N VAL A 148 -10.14 -7.02 0.31
CA VAL A 148 -9.61 -7.73 1.50
C VAL A 148 -9.98 -7.05 2.82
N LEU A 149 -9.88 -5.72 2.91
CA LEU A 149 -10.08 -5.00 4.17
C LEU A 149 -11.09 -3.84 3.99
N PRO A 150 -12.17 -3.79 4.79
CA PRO A 150 -13.17 -2.72 4.71
C PRO A 150 -12.64 -1.45 5.40
N PHE A 151 -11.62 -0.81 4.82
CA PHE A 151 -11.16 0.48 5.29
C PHE A 151 -12.28 1.52 5.14
N PRO A 152 -12.52 2.38 6.16
CA PRO A 152 -13.50 3.44 6.02
C PRO A 152 -13.02 4.47 5.00
N HIS A 153 -13.94 5.24 4.41
CA HIS A 153 -13.54 6.29 3.47
C HIS A 153 -12.70 7.38 4.13
N GLY A 154 -11.86 8.03 3.33
CA GLY A 154 -11.02 9.14 3.74
C GLY A 154 -9.65 9.15 3.06
N ASP A 155 -8.83 10.11 3.45
CA ASP A 155 -7.43 10.21 3.02
C ASP A 155 -6.53 9.46 4.00
N TYR A 156 -5.57 8.73 3.46
CA TYR A 156 -4.64 7.89 4.19
C TYR A 156 -3.19 8.22 3.83
N GLN A 157 -2.32 8.01 4.79
CA GLN A 157 -0.87 7.98 4.61
C GLN A 157 -0.36 6.64 5.13
N LEU A 158 0.38 5.91 4.31
CA LEU A 158 1.23 4.82 4.74
C LEU A 158 2.65 5.38 4.87
N HIS A 159 3.10 5.57 6.10
CA HIS A 159 4.48 5.91 6.42
C HIS A 159 5.27 4.63 6.66
N THR A 160 6.45 4.53 6.04
CA THR A 160 7.40 3.44 6.26
C THR A 160 8.77 3.96 6.59
N SER A 161 9.42 3.36 7.58
CA SER A 161 10.78 3.73 7.99
C SER A 161 11.68 2.50 7.99
N TRP A 162 12.81 2.61 7.28
CA TRP A 162 13.68 1.51 6.89
C TRP A 162 14.98 1.56 7.68
N HIS A 163 15.17 0.57 8.55
CA HIS A 163 16.29 0.52 9.47
C HIS A 163 17.26 -0.59 9.08
N ALA A 164 18.43 -0.21 8.56
CA ALA A 164 19.52 -1.13 8.31
C ALA A 164 20.52 -1.09 9.46
N TYR A 165 20.80 -2.25 10.06
CA TYR A 165 21.69 -2.39 11.22
C TYR A 165 21.29 -1.50 12.41
N GLY A 166 19.99 -1.24 12.58
CA GLY A 166 19.46 -0.43 13.68
C GLY A 166 19.46 1.09 13.45
N ILE A 167 19.97 1.56 12.31
CA ILE A 167 19.96 2.98 11.93
C ILE A 167 18.88 3.20 10.89
N ASN A 168 18.02 4.21 11.09
CA ASN A 168 17.01 4.62 10.11
C ASN A 168 17.73 5.24 8.90
N ARG A 169 17.67 4.57 7.75
CA ARG A 169 18.37 4.98 6.53
C ARG A 169 17.46 5.72 5.56
N ALA A 170 16.17 5.37 5.53
CA ALA A 170 15.23 5.93 4.59
C ALA A 170 13.80 5.93 5.13
N GLU A 171 13.00 6.87 4.64
CA GLU A 171 11.58 7.00 4.90
C GLU A 171 10.81 7.12 3.57
N VAL A 172 9.66 6.45 3.50
CA VAL A 172 8.75 6.55 2.36
C VAL A 172 7.33 6.79 2.87
N ASP A 173 6.74 7.88 2.42
CA ASP A 173 5.34 8.24 2.65
C ASP A 173 4.53 8.06 1.38
N ILE A 174 3.53 7.17 1.43
CA ILE A 174 2.58 6.96 0.36
C ILE A 174 1.24 7.53 0.77
N TYR A 175 0.63 8.34 -0.09
CA TYR A 175 -0.67 8.95 0.16
C TYR A 175 -1.72 8.43 -0.82
N GLY A 176 -2.93 8.20 -0.31
CA GLY A 176 -4.06 7.81 -1.14
C GLY A 176 -5.40 8.11 -0.51
N THR A 177 -6.44 8.14 -1.33
CA THR A 177 -7.81 8.41 -0.92
C THR A 177 -8.67 7.19 -1.21
N LEU A 178 -9.49 6.78 -0.26
CA LEU A 178 -10.53 5.78 -0.44
C LEU A 178 -11.90 6.48 -0.43
N SER A 179 -12.65 6.40 -1.52
CA SER A 179 -13.92 7.09 -1.71
C SER A 179 -14.95 6.19 -2.41
N HIS A 180 -16.18 6.69 -2.55
CA HIS A 180 -17.22 6.02 -3.33
C HIS A 180 -16.87 5.98 -4.82
N ASN A 181 -17.02 4.81 -5.44
CA ASN A 181 -17.05 4.67 -6.89
C ASN A 181 -18.45 5.04 -7.38
N PHE A 182 -18.63 6.27 -7.85
CA PHE A 182 -19.82 6.63 -8.62
C PHE A 182 -19.59 6.12 -10.06
N GLU A 183 -20.01 4.89 -10.34
CA GLU A 183 -20.19 4.46 -11.73
C GLU A 183 -21.33 5.30 -12.32
N ASN A 184 -20.99 6.25 -13.19
CA ASN A 184 -21.93 6.90 -14.10
C ASN A 184 -22.12 6.03 -15.34
#